data_AF-A0A3D5NC87-F1
#
_entry.id   AF-A0A3D5NC87-F1
#
_cell.length_a   1.000
_cell.length_b   1.000
_cell.length_c   1.000
_cell.angle_alpha   90.00
_cell.angle_beta   90.00
_cell.angle_gamma   90.00
#
_symmetry.space_group_name_H-M   'P 1'
#
loop_
_entity.id
_entity.type
_entity.pdbx_description
1 polymer ?
#
loop_
_entity_poly.entity_id
_entity_poly.type
_entity_poly.pdbx_seq_one_letter_code
_entity_poly.pdbx_strand_id
1 'polypeptide(L)' 'PMIVLVIPLYAVFSQLGLRNSLVGLLIVYPATTVPVALYMLQGYFRGIPAELEEAGVMDGLSRLGVIWKITLPLAL' A
#
# COMPACT_ATOMS: atom_id res chain seq x y z
N PRO A 1 4.66 -22.11 1.52
CA PRO A 1 4.68 -22.20 0.03
C PRO A 1 3.35 -21.67 -0.55
N MET A 2 3.40 -20.74 -1.51
CA MET A 2 2.19 -20.12 -2.10
C MET A 2 1.19 -21.15 -2.63
N ILE A 3 1.67 -22.31 -3.09
CA ILE A 3 0.84 -23.40 -3.62
C ILE A 3 -0.17 -23.97 -2.61
N VAL A 4 0.10 -23.88 -1.30
CA VAL A 4 -0.80 -24.39 -0.25
C VAL A 4 -2.08 -23.56 -0.16
N LEU A 5 -2.02 -22.27 -0.51
CA LEU A 5 -3.17 -21.37 -0.46
C LEU A 5 -4.07 -21.48 -1.71
N VAL A 6 -3.60 -22.13 -2.78
CA VAL A 6 -4.33 -22.19 -4.06
C VAL A 6 -5.63 -22.99 -3.94
N ILE A 7 -5.61 -24.13 -3.26
CA ILE A 7 -6.79 -25.01 -3.10
C ILE A 7 -7.92 -24.30 -2.34
N PRO A 8 -7.71 -23.74 -1.13
CA PRO A 8 -8.78 -23.06 -0.40
C PRO A 8 -9.24 -21.77 -1.11
N LEU A 9 -8.33 -20.98 -1.70
CA LEU A 9 -8.71 -19.80 -2.48
C LEU A 9 -9.60 -20.17 -3.67
N TYR A 10 -9.24 -21.23 -4.40
CA TYR A 10 -10.05 -21.71 -5.51
C TYR A 10 -11.45 -22.18 -5.06
N ALA A 11 -11.54 -22.87 -3.92
CA ALA A 11 -12.83 -23.29 -3.35
C ALA A 11 -13.73 -22.09 -2.98
N VAL A 12 -13.16 -21.07 -2.35
CA VAL A 12 -13.89 -19.83 -1.98
C VAL A 12 -14.33 -19.06 -3.22
N PHE A 13 -13.44 -18.84 -4.18
CA PHE A 13 -13.76 -18.08 -5.39
C PHE A 13 -14.75 -18.82 -6.29
N SER A 14 -14.74 -20.16 -6.28
CA SER A 14 -15.73 -20.96 -6.99
C SER A 14 -17.12 -20.86 -6.33
N GLN A 15 -17.21 -20.85 -4.99
CA GLN A 15 -18.47 -20.65 -4.28
C GLN A 15 -19.04 -19.24 -4.50
N LEU A 16 -18.18 -18.23 -4.61
CA LEU A 16 -18.56 -16.85 -4.90
C LEU A 16 -18.87 -16.60 -6.39
N GLY A 17 -18.74 -17.60 -7.27
CA GLY A 17 -18.93 -17.42 -8.72
C GLY A 17 -17.86 -16.55 -9.40
N LEU A 18 -16.76 -16.23 -8.71
CA LEU A 18 -15.67 -15.37 -9.19
C LEU A 18 -14.60 -16.14 -9.96
N ARG A 19 -14.84 -17.41 -10.26
CA ARG A 19 -13.95 -18.24 -11.04
C ARG A 19 -13.81 -17.69 -12.47
N ASN A 20 -12.57 -17.61 -12.96
CA ASN A 20 -12.24 -17.11 -14.30
C ASN A 20 -12.81 -15.69 -14.57
N SER A 21 -12.85 -14.83 -13.55
CA SER A 21 -13.35 -13.46 -13.65
C SER A 21 -12.24 -12.44 -13.43
N LEU A 22 -12.33 -11.30 -14.12
CA LEU A 22 -11.44 -10.15 -13.89
C LEU A 22 -11.58 -9.62 -12.46
N VAL A 23 -12.79 -9.66 -11.90
CA VAL A 23 -13.05 -9.25 -10.50
C VAL A 23 -12.30 -10.16 -9.53
N GLY A 24 -12.27 -11.47 -9.78
CA GLY A 24 -11.50 -12.41 -8.98
C GLY A 24 -10.00 -12.10 -9.02
N LEU A 25 -9.46 -11.81 -10.20
CA LEU A 25 -8.05 -11.40 -10.35
C LEU A 25 -7.77 -10.07 -9.62
N LEU A 26 -8.67 -9.09 -9.74
CA LEU A 26 -8.56 -7.79 -9.09
C LEU A 26 -8.49 -7.90 -7.56
N ILE A 27 -9.04 -8.95 -6.95
CA ILE A 27 -8.91 -9.20 -5.51
C ILE A 27 -7.59 -9.90 -5.19
N VAL A 28 -7.24 -10.96 -5.92
CA VAL A 28 -6.08 -11.81 -5.61
C VAL A 28 -4.76 -11.08 -5.81
N TYR A 29 -4.64 -10.28 -6.88
CA TYR A 29 -3.41 -9.55 -7.17
C TYR A 29 -3.00 -8.59 -6.04
N PRO A 30 -3.81 -7.58 -5.66
CA PRO A 30 -3.47 -6.68 -4.57
C PRO A 30 -3.37 -7.41 -3.23
N ALA A 31 -4.15 -8.47 -2.97
CA ALA A 31 -3.99 -9.24 -1.73
C ALA A 31 -2.57 -9.81 -1.54
N THR A 32 -1.86 -10.06 -2.64
CA THR A 32 -0.48 -10.56 -2.60
C THR A 32 0.57 -9.46 -2.76
N THR A 33 0.29 -8.39 -3.52
CA THR A 33 1.27 -7.32 -3.79
C THR A 33 1.21 -6.16 -2.80
N VAL A 34 0.03 -5.82 -2.25
CA VAL A 34 -0.16 -4.70 -1.31
C VAL A 34 0.68 -4.83 -0.05
N PRO A 35 0.82 -6.01 0.61
CA PRO A 35 1.64 -6.11 1.82
C PRO A 35 3.09 -5.72 1.59
N VAL A 36 3.66 -6.14 0.45
CA VAL A 36 5.04 -5.80 0.06
C VAL A 36 5.15 -4.31 -0.25
N ALA A 37 4.20 -3.77 -1.02
CA ALA A 37 4.16 -2.35 -1.33
C ALA A 37 4.06 -1.48 -0.06
N LEU A 38 3.22 -1.86 0.90
CA LEU A 38 3.09 -1.16 2.19
C LEU A 38 4.38 -1.23 3.01
N TYR A 39 5.07 -2.38 3.02
CA TYR A 39 6.36 -2.51 3.69
C TYR A 39 7.42 -1.58 3.07
N MET A 40 7.48 -1.50 1.74
CA MET A 40 8.39 -0.60 1.04
C MET A 40 8.05 0.86 1.32
N LEU A 41 6.77 1.23 1.23
CA LEU A 41 6.27 2.57 1.52
C LEU A 41 6.62 3.01 2.95
N GLN A 42 6.45 2.11 3.92
CA GLN A 42 6.85 2.36 5.30
C GLN A 42 8.36 2.62 5.41
N GLY A 43 9.18 1.87 4.66
CA GLY A 43 10.62 2.11 4.57
C GLY A 43 10.95 3.49 4.03
N TYR A 44 10.30 3.93 2.95
CA TYR A 44 10.51 5.25 2.37
C TYR A 44 10.14 6.38 3.33
N PHE A 45 8.97 6.32 3.98
CA PHE A 45 8.56 7.36 4.93
C PHE A 45 9.46 7.43 6.16
N ARG A 46 9.97 6.29 6.66
CA ARG A 46 10.93 6.28 7.77
C ARG A 46 12.29 6.87 7.42
N GLY A 47 12.63 6.93 6.14
CA GLY A 47 13.85 7.57 5.67
C GLY A 47 13.79 9.10 5.66
N ILE A 48 12.59 9.69 5.80
CA ILE A 48 12.42 11.15 5.79
C ILE A 48 12.76 11.71 7.18
N PRO A 49 13.72 12.65 7.28
CA PRO A 49 14.03 13.32 8.54
C PRO A 49 12.83 14.10 9.09
N ALA A 50 12.54 13.94 10.38
CA ALA A 50 11.39 14.59 11.03
C ALA A 50 11.54 16.12 11.05
N GLU A 51 12.77 16.62 11.01
CA GLU A 51 13.09 18.05 11.01
C GLU A 51 12.56 18.76 9.75
N LEU A 52 12.42 18.05 8.63
CA LEU A 52 11.82 18.61 7.40
C LEU A 52 10.32 18.84 7.56
N GLU A 53 9.63 17.93 8.25
CA GLU A 53 8.20 18.09 8.53
C GLU A 53 7.99 19.25 9.53
N GLU A 54 8.82 19.34 10.56
CA GLU A 54 8.80 20.44 11.53
C GLU A 54 9.09 21.79 10.86
N ALA A 55 10.09 21.85 9.97
CA ALA A 55 10.37 23.05 9.19
C ALA A 55 9.16 23.48 8.34
N GLY A 56 8.49 22.53 7.68
CA GLY A 56 7.27 22.82 6.92
C GLY A 56 6.16 23.41 7.77
N VAL A 57 5.98 22.91 9.00
CA VAL A 57 5.00 23.48 9.95
C VAL A 57 5.41 24.88 10.42
N MET A 58 6.71 25.10 10.69
CA MET A 58 7.25 26.41 11.08
C MET A 58 7.10 27.45 9.97
N ASP A 59 7.19 27.01 8.70
CA ASP A 59 6.94 27.84 7.50
C ASP A 59 5.43 28.09 7.25
N GLY A 60 4.56 27.61 8.13
CA GLY A 60 3.11 27.86 8.09
C GLY A 60 2.30 26.84 7.28
N LEU A 61 2.88 25.70 6.91
CA LEU A 61 2.10 24.62 6.30
C LEU A 61 1.22 23.93 7.34
N SER A 62 -0.01 23.61 6.96
CA SER A 62 -0.85 22.69 7.71
C SER A 62 -0.28 21.27 7.63
N ARG A 63 -0.68 20.38 8.55
CA ARG A 63 -0.25 18.95 8.52
C ARG A 63 -0.51 18.27 7.17
N LEU A 64 -1.67 18.54 6.56
CA LEU A 64 -1.97 18.07 5.20
C LEU A 64 -1.04 18.71 4.15
N GLY A 65 -0.72 19.99 4.30
CA GLY A 65 0.23 20.68 3.44
C GLY A 65 1.64 20.08 3.49
N VAL A 66 2.11 19.70 4.68
CA VAL A 66 3.39 19.00 4.86
C VAL A 66 3.38 17.65 4.15
N ILE A 67 2.32 16.86 4.32
CA ILE A 67 2.19 15.56 3.64
C ILE A 67 2.29 15.72 2.12
N TRP A 68 1.49 16.60 1.53
CA TRP A 68 1.45 16.75 0.06
C TRP A 68 2.68 17.41 -0.55
N LYS A 69 3.35 18.32 0.18
CA LYS A 69 4.47 19.11 -0.36
C LYS A 69 5.85 18.61 0.05
N ILE A 70 5.97 17.84 1.13
CA ILE A 70 7.24 17.39 1.69
C ILE A 70 7.27 15.86 1.77
N THR A 71 6.38 15.25 2.55
CA THR A 71 6.46 13.81 2.83
C THR A 71 6.19 12.95 1.58
N LEU A 72 5.16 13.26 0.79
CA LEU A 72 4.80 12.48 -0.41
C LEU A 72 5.83 12.62 -1.54
N PRO A 73 6.32 13.83 -1.91
CA PRO A 73 7.32 13.98 -2.96
C PRO A 73 8.70 13.41 -2.62
N LEU A 74 9.07 13.37 -1.33
CA LEU A 74 10.35 12.79 -0.90
C LEU A 74 10.30 11.26 -0.76
N ALA A 75 9.10 10.68 -0.67
CA ALA A 75 8.90 9.23 -0.56
C ALA A 75 8.66 8.51 -1.91
N LEU A 76 8.52 9.26 -3.01
CA LEU A 76 8.34 8.78 -4.38
C LEU A 76 9.68 8.71 -5.13
#